data_AF-A0A0M5JFS9-F1
#
_entry.id   AF-A0A0M5JFS9-F1
#
_cell.length_a   1.000
_cell.length_b   1.000
_cell.length_c   1.000
_cell.angle_alpha   90.00
_cell.angle_beta   90.00
_cell.angle_gamma   90.00
#
_symmetry.space_group_name_H-M   'P 1'
#
loop_
_entity.id
_entity.type
_entity.pdbx_description
1 polymer ?
#
loop_
_entity_poly.entity_id
_entity_poly.type
_entity_poly.pdbx_seq_one_letter_code
_entity_poly.pdbx_strand_id
1 'polypeptide(L)'
;MNNTKKAIFVAIIGLLITGGWFGYQKLTDDTYEGMSIIPEQHDDIPLFPGLEPTRDQYEVKGDHWREIYDFYLEELPKLGWKKQNTQSALEDNNPNNDWGGFISSWTKEGFDGELTIFASYNQFDEQTEVHFDQTPIYQSSTWIHDVPERICIYKDSTSQDCTVIRDENKINKIAAFINEALDWEQEATPRDKESTIDFGEIDIKIFYEKEKEIYFQSEKGTKLMKPEPEFFELIGL
;
A
#
# COMPACT_ATOMS: atom_id res chain seq x y z
N MET A 1 21.98 41.84 -39.88
CA MET A 1 21.37 41.81 -38.52
C MET A 1 22.51 41.84 -37.49
N ASN A 2 22.62 42.91 -36.69
CA ASN A 2 23.71 43.07 -35.72
C ASN A 2 23.77 41.89 -34.73
N ASN A 3 24.98 41.51 -34.30
CA ASN A 3 25.22 40.38 -33.38
C ASN A 3 24.39 40.49 -32.10
N THR A 4 24.11 41.70 -31.61
CA THR A 4 23.23 41.97 -30.48
C THR A 4 21.78 41.57 -30.74
N LYS A 5 21.24 41.82 -31.95
CA LYS A 5 19.88 41.41 -32.32
C LYS A 5 19.75 39.89 -32.47
N LYS A 6 20.80 39.21 -32.92
CA LYS A 6 20.86 37.74 -32.95
C LYS A 6 20.88 37.13 -31.54
N ALA A 7 21.69 37.69 -30.63
CA ALA A 7 21.77 37.23 -29.25
C ALA A 7 20.42 37.36 -28.50
N ILE A 8 19.73 38.50 -28.69
CA ILE A 8 18.39 38.72 -28.10
C ILE A 8 17.38 37.71 -28.66
N PHE A 9 17.40 37.43 -29.96
CA PHE A 9 16.47 36.49 -30.58
C PHE A 9 16.66 35.05 -30.07
N VAL A 10 17.92 34.63 -29.90
CA VAL A 10 18.24 33.31 -29.31
C VAL A 10 17.79 33.22 -27.85
N ALA A 11 17.98 34.28 -27.05
CA ALA A 11 17.52 34.31 -25.67
C ALA A 11 15.98 34.21 -25.55
N ILE A 12 15.23 34.88 -26.43
CA ILE A 12 13.76 34.80 -26.47
C ILE A 12 13.29 33.39 -26.83
N ILE A 13 13.91 32.75 -27.83
CA ILE A 13 13.59 31.36 -28.20
C ILE A 13 13.89 30.42 -27.03
N GLY A 14 15.04 30.58 -26.38
CA GLY A 14 15.40 29.81 -25.19
C GLY A 14 14.35 29.91 -24.10
N LEU A 15 13.91 31.13 -23.76
CA LEU A 15 12.87 31.38 -22.76
C LEU A 15 11.52 30.78 -23.12
N LEU A 16 11.12 30.81 -24.41
CA LEU A 16 9.88 30.19 -24.87
C LEU A 16 9.93 28.67 -24.79
N ILE A 17 11.07 28.05 -25.14
CA ILE A 17 11.24 26.60 -25.03
C ILE A 17 11.22 26.17 -23.56
N THR A 18 11.97 26.85 -22.69
CA THR A 18 12.00 26.50 -21.26
C THR A 18 10.67 26.79 -20.57
N GLY A 19 10.00 27.90 -20.93
CA GLY A 19 8.69 28.24 -20.38
C GLY A 19 7.59 27.27 -20.86
N GLY A 20 7.63 26.86 -22.13
CA GLY A 20 6.74 25.83 -22.67
C GLY A 20 6.97 24.47 -22.04
N TRP A 21 8.23 24.08 -21.85
CA TRP A 21 8.60 22.83 -21.16
C TRP A 21 8.10 22.81 -19.72
N PHE A 22 8.36 23.89 -18.97
CA PHE A 22 7.92 23.99 -17.58
C PHE A 22 6.40 24.04 -17.44
N GLY A 23 5.72 24.78 -18.33
CA GLY A 23 4.25 24.80 -18.37
C GLY A 23 3.64 23.44 -18.70
N TYR A 24 4.25 22.69 -19.62
CA TYR A 24 3.84 21.34 -19.97
C TYR A 24 4.02 20.36 -18.80
N GLN A 25 5.19 20.35 -18.16
CA GLN A 25 5.45 19.55 -16.97
C GLN A 25 4.47 19.85 -15.84
N LYS A 26 4.18 21.13 -15.59
CA LYS A 26 3.23 21.50 -14.54
C LYS A 26 1.81 21.01 -14.84
N LEU A 27 1.36 21.12 -16.09
CA LEU A 27 0.04 20.61 -16.48
C LEU A 27 -0.04 19.08 -16.33
N THR A 28 1.01 18.35 -16.71
CA THR A 28 1.04 16.90 -16.50
C THR A 28 1.08 16.54 -15.02
N ASP A 29 1.84 17.27 -14.19
CA ASP A 29 1.89 17.03 -12.75
C ASP A 29 0.53 17.28 -12.09
N ASP A 30 -0.17 18.35 -12.47
CA ASP A 30 -1.50 18.67 -11.96
C ASP A 30 -2.56 17.67 -12.47
N THR A 31 -2.36 17.07 -13.65
CA THR A 31 -3.24 16.00 -14.18
C THR A 31 -3.09 14.71 -13.37
N TYR A 32 -1.91 14.34 -12.89
CA TYR A 32 -1.73 13.03 -12.23
C TYR A 32 -1.56 13.10 -10.70
N GLU A 33 -1.86 14.25 -10.08
CA GLU A 33 -1.55 14.54 -8.67
C GLU A 33 -2.10 13.50 -7.67
N GLY A 34 -3.24 12.87 -7.97
CA GLY A 34 -3.88 11.87 -7.13
C GLY A 34 -3.54 10.42 -7.45
N MET A 35 -2.75 10.14 -8.49
CA MET A 35 -2.54 8.79 -9.00
C MET A 35 -1.23 8.19 -8.48
N SER A 36 -1.29 6.96 -7.96
CA SER A 36 -0.08 6.22 -7.60
C SER A 36 0.54 5.48 -8.79
N ILE A 37 -0.27 5.16 -9.82
CA ILE A 37 0.19 4.58 -11.09
C ILE A 37 -0.36 5.40 -12.27
N ILE A 38 0.53 5.73 -13.20
CA ILE A 38 0.20 6.41 -14.47
C ILE A 38 0.56 5.45 -15.60
N PRO A 39 -0.39 4.67 -16.16
CA PRO A 39 -0.10 3.64 -17.16
C PRO A 39 0.82 4.08 -18.30
N GLU A 40 0.69 5.31 -18.79
CA GLU A 40 1.52 5.88 -19.86
C GLU A 40 3.01 6.03 -19.50
N GLN A 41 3.37 5.95 -18.21
CA GLN A 41 4.74 5.95 -17.72
C GLN A 41 5.31 4.54 -17.52
N HIS A 42 4.51 3.51 -17.78
CA HIS A 42 4.86 2.10 -17.61
C HIS A 42 4.74 1.34 -18.94
N ASP A 43 5.85 0.78 -19.43
CA ASP A 43 5.85 -0.03 -20.66
C ASP A 43 5.03 -1.33 -20.56
N ASP A 44 4.68 -1.72 -19.33
CA ASP A 44 4.05 -2.99 -19.00
C ASP A 44 2.66 -2.87 -18.35
N ILE A 45 2.09 -1.67 -18.27
CA ILE A 45 0.72 -1.43 -17.83
C ILE A 45 -0.02 -0.74 -18.99
N PRO A 46 -0.73 -1.51 -19.83
CA PRO A 46 -1.37 -0.95 -21.02
C PRO A 46 -2.59 -0.12 -20.63
N LEU A 47 -2.81 1.03 -21.26
CA LEU A 47 -4.02 1.83 -21.03
C LEU A 47 -5.16 1.36 -21.97
N PHE A 48 -6.34 1.09 -21.42
CA PHE A 48 -7.52 0.76 -22.22
C PHE A 48 -7.87 1.93 -23.18
N PRO A 49 -8.12 1.67 -24.48
CA PRO A 49 -8.37 2.72 -25.46
C PRO A 49 -9.58 3.60 -25.10
N GLY A 50 -9.36 4.92 -25.07
CA GLY A 50 -10.41 5.91 -24.81
C GLY A 50 -10.55 6.32 -23.35
N LEU A 51 -9.78 5.71 -22.44
CA LEU A 51 -9.58 6.27 -21.10
C LEU A 51 -8.81 7.59 -21.21
N GLU A 52 -9.38 8.65 -20.63
CA GLU A 52 -8.74 9.95 -20.50
C GLU A 52 -8.44 10.22 -19.03
N PRO A 53 -7.23 10.71 -18.69
CA PRO A 53 -6.88 11.00 -17.30
C PRO A 53 -7.61 12.23 -16.78
N THR A 54 -8.11 12.14 -15.55
CA THR A 54 -8.51 13.26 -14.70
C THR A 54 -7.49 13.42 -13.58
N ARG A 55 -7.78 14.13 -12.48
CA ARG A 55 -6.79 14.43 -11.43
C ARG A 55 -6.34 13.21 -10.63
N ASP A 56 -7.24 12.25 -10.44
CA ASP A 56 -7.11 11.12 -9.51
C ASP A 56 -7.57 9.77 -10.10
N GLN A 57 -8.11 9.77 -11.33
CA GLN A 57 -8.60 8.59 -12.01
C GLN A 57 -8.56 8.73 -13.53
N TYR A 58 -8.95 7.69 -14.25
CA TYR A 58 -9.23 7.72 -15.69
C TYR A 58 -10.71 7.55 -15.94
N GLU A 59 -11.22 8.17 -17.00
CA GLU A 59 -12.63 8.14 -17.33
C GLU A 59 -12.85 7.82 -18.81
N VAL A 60 -13.93 7.08 -19.09
CA VAL A 60 -14.43 6.89 -20.46
C VAL A 60 -15.94 6.96 -20.46
N LYS A 61 -16.51 7.70 -21.42
CA LYS A 61 -17.95 7.86 -21.55
C LYS A 61 -18.64 6.53 -21.85
N GLY A 62 -19.73 6.24 -21.14
CA GLY A 62 -20.53 5.03 -21.28
C GLY A 62 -20.19 3.94 -20.27
N ASP A 63 -21.02 2.89 -20.25
CA ASP A 63 -20.81 1.69 -19.45
C ASP A 63 -19.84 0.76 -20.20
N HIS A 64 -18.58 0.76 -19.76
CA HIS A 64 -17.47 0.04 -20.37
C HIS A 64 -16.70 -0.85 -19.38
N TRP A 65 -17.16 -0.98 -18.13
CA TRP A 65 -16.38 -1.68 -17.10
C TRP A 65 -16.12 -3.15 -17.45
N ARG A 66 -17.00 -3.79 -18.23
CA ARG A 66 -16.83 -5.18 -18.69
C ARG A 66 -15.74 -5.31 -19.76
N GLU A 67 -15.73 -4.40 -20.74
CA GLU A 67 -14.70 -4.37 -21.77
C GLU A 67 -13.33 -4.07 -21.17
N ILE A 68 -13.29 -3.18 -20.18
CA ILE A 68 -12.08 -2.84 -19.43
C ILE A 68 -11.60 -4.04 -18.60
N TYR A 69 -12.52 -4.75 -17.95
CA TYR A 69 -12.23 -5.98 -17.22
C TYR A 69 -11.59 -7.06 -18.11
N ASP A 70 -12.22 -7.35 -19.25
CA ASP A 70 -11.75 -8.36 -20.20
C ASP A 70 -10.39 -7.96 -20.79
N PHE A 71 -10.20 -6.67 -21.10
CA PHE A 71 -8.92 -6.15 -21.60
C PHE A 71 -7.76 -6.41 -20.63
N TYR A 72 -7.91 -6.09 -19.35
CA TYR A 72 -6.83 -6.29 -18.37
C TYR A 72 -6.59 -7.77 -18.06
N LEU A 73 -7.65 -8.59 -18.04
CA LEU A 73 -7.51 -10.04 -17.92
C LEU A 73 -6.72 -10.65 -19.07
N GLU A 74 -6.83 -10.09 -20.28
CA GLU A 74 -6.14 -10.59 -21.47
C GLU A 74 -4.71 -10.05 -21.60
N GLU A 75 -4.51 -8.74 -21.42
CA GLU A 75 -3.24 -8.08 -21.74
C GLU A 75 -2.18 -8.22 -20.64
N LEU A 76 -2.55 -8.07 -19.37
CA LEU A 76 -1.57 -8.09 -18.27
C LEU A 76 -0.76 -9.40 -18.19
N PRO A 77 -1.36 -10.60 -18.33
CA PRO A 77 -0.59 -11.85 -18.37
C PRO A 77 0.45 -11.92 -19.48
N LYS A 78 0.16 -11.33 -20.66
CA LYS A 78 1.11 -11.29 -21.80
C LYS A 78 2.35 -10.46 -21.46
N LEU A 79 2.21 -9.50 -20.54
CA LEU A 79 3.26 -8.61 -20.06
C LEU A 79 3.94 -9.12 -18.78
N GLY A 80 3.65 -10.35 -18.35
CA GLY A 80 4.30 -11.02 -17.23
C GLY A 80 3.64 -10.77 -15.87
N TRP A 81 2.50 -10.10 -15.82
CA TRP A 81 1.73 -9.94 -14.59
C TRP A 81 1.02 -11.24 -14.21
N LYS A 82 1.00 -11.52 -12.92
CA LYS A 82 0.30 -12.66 -12.32
C LYS A 82 -0.87 -12.15 -11.51
N LYS A 83 -2.06 -12.62 -11.84
CA LYS A 83 -3.29 -12.30 -11.12
C LYS A 83 -3.25 -12.89 -9.72
N GLN A 84 -3.48 -12.07 -8.70
CA GLN A 84 -3.59 -12.51 -7.31
C GLN A 84 -5.05 -12.68 -6.91
N ASN A 85 -5.84 -11.62 -7.10
CA ASN A 85 -7.25 -11.61 -6.73
C ASN A 85 -8.10 -10.91 -7.80
N THR A 86 -9.39 -11.23 -7.82
CA THR A 86 -10.38 -10.58 -8.68
C THR A 86 -11.74 -10.65 -8.01
N GLN A 87 -12.45 -9.53 -7.99
CA GLN A 87 -13.87 -9.47 -7.63
C GLN A 87 -14.59 -8.66 -8.69
N SER A 88 -15.77 -9.11 -9.11
CA SER A 88 -16.56 -8.38 -10.10
C SER A 88 -18.04 -8.51 -9.84
N ALA A 89 -18.81 -7.54 -10.34
CA ALA A 89 -20.26 -7.61 -10.35
C ALA A 89 -20.82 -8.79 -11.18
N LEU A 90 -20.01 -9.43 -12.02
CA LEU A 90 -20.44 -10.63 -12.77
C LEU A 90 -20.73 -11.83 -11.85
N GLU A 91 -20.10 -11.85 -10.66
CA GLU A 91 -20.26 -12.93 -9.69
C GLU A 91 -21.33 -12.62 -8.63
N ASP A 92 -21.94 -11.44 -8.69
CA ASP A 92 -22.98 -11.02 -7.76
C ASP A 92 -24.35 -11.56 -8.19
N ASN A 93 -24.87 -12.50 -7.40
CA ASN A 93 -26.19 -13.10 -7.63
C ASN A 93 -27.31 -12.37 -6.87
N ASN A 94 -27.01 -11.24 -6.19
CA ASN A 94 -28.02 -10.47 -5.48
C ASN A 94 -28.83 -9.62 -6.47
N PRO A 95 -30.12 -9.92 -6.71
CA PRO A 95 -30.93 -9.20 -7.68
C PRO A 95 -31.20 -7.74 -7.29
N ASN A 96 -30.89 -7.34 -6.05
CA ASN A 96 -31.04 -5.97 -5.57
C ASN A 96 -29.72 -5.17 -5.64
N ASN A 97 -28.61 -5.78 -6.04
CA ASN A 97 -27.34 -5.10 -6.20
C ASN A 97 -27.10 -4.84 -7.69
N ASP A 98 -27.22 -3.58 -8.10
CA ASP A 98 -27.12 -3.14 -9.49
C ASP A 98 -25.77 -2.48 -9.81
N TRP A 99 -24.79 -2.62 -8.92
CA TRP A 99 -23.46 -2.08 -9.14
C TRP A 99 -22.79 -2.74 -10.35
N GLY A 100 -22.13 -1.92 -11.18
CA GLY A 100 -21.33 -2.37 -12.31
C GLY A 100 -19.87 -2.03 -12.06
N GLY A 101 -19.01 -3.04 -11.97
CA GLY A 101 -17.59 -2.82 -11.75
C GLY A 101 -16.79 -4.07 -11.40
N PHE A 102 -15.49 -3.86 -11.23
CA PHE A 102 -14.57 -4.88 -10.76
C PHE A 102 -13.40 -4.27 -9.99
N ILE A 103 -12.73 -5.12 -9.21
CA ILE A 103 -11.41 -4.87 -8.66
C ILE A 103 -10.54 -6.10 -8.95
N SER A 104 -9.31 -5.87 -9.41
CA SER A 104 -8.33 -6.92 -9.66
C SER A 104 -6.96 -6.51 -9.16
N SER A 105 -6.21 -7.46 -8.59
CA SER A 105 -4.84 -7.22 -8.13
C SER A 105 -3.85 -8.15 -8.83
N TRP A 106 -2.66 -7.60 -9.11
CA TRP A 106 -1.66 -8.20 -9.96
C TRP A 106 -0.26 -7.97 -9.40
N THR A 107 0.59 -8.98 -9.50
CA THR A 107 2.01 -8.90 -9.12
C THR A 107 2.90 -9.17 -10.31
N LYS A 108 4.07 -8.56 -10.35
CA LYS A 108 5.09 -8.84 -11.37
C LYS A 108 6.48 -8.82 -10.74
N GLU A 109 7.37 -9.68 -11.22
CA GLU A 109 8.76 -9.68 -10.78
C GLU A 109 9.42 -8.34 -11.10
N GLY A 110 10.05 -7.71 -10.10
CA GLY A 110 10.69 -6.40 -10.24
C GLY A 110 9.75 -5.20 -10.10
N PHE A 111 8.44 -5.42 -9.93
CA PHE A 111 7.50 -4.37 -9.53
C PHE A 111 7.37 -4.36 -8.01
N ASP A 112 7.45 -3.17 -7.41
CA ASP A 112 7.35 -3.01 -5.95
C ASP A 112 5.87 -3.02 -5.53
N GLY A 113 5.39 -4.09 -4.90
CA GLY A 113 3.99 -4.22 -4.47
C GLY A 113 3.06 -4.89 -5.50
N GLU A 114 1.77 -4.56 -5.43
CA GLU A 114 0.71 -5.04 -6.32
C GLU A 114 0.11 -3.89 -7.12
N LEU A 115 -0.10 -4.11 -8.41
CA LEU A 115 -0.97 -3.27 -9.22
C LEU A 115 -2.42 -3.65 -8.92
N THR A 116 -3.19 -2.68 -8.45
CA THR A 116 -4.64 -2.80 -8.25
C THR A 116 -5.35 -1.98 -9.33
N ILE A 117 -6.28 -2.61 -10.05
CA ILE A 117 -7.13 -1.94 -11.03
C ILE A 117 -8.56 -2.05 -10.53
N PHE A 118 -9.18 -0.89 -10.30
CA PHE A 118 -10.58 -0.77 -9.96
C PHE A 118 -11.30 -0.06 -11.10
N ALA A 119 -12.45 -0.57 -11.52
CA ALA A 119 -13.31 0.13 -12.46
C ALA A 119 -14.77 0.04 -12.02
N SER A 120 -15.50 1.14 -12.18
CA SER A 120 -16.94 1.18 -11.90
C SER A 120 -17.68 2.09 -12.86
N TYR A 121 -18.91 1.71 -13.22
CA TYR A 121 -19.80 2.59 -13.98
C TYR A 121 -20.55 3.55 -13.07
N ASN A 122 -20.32 4.85 -13.25
CA ASN A 122 -21.05 5.92 -12.60
C ASN A 122 -22.25 6.31 -13.47
N GLN A 123 -23.44 5.91 -13.02
CA GLN A 123 -24.70 6.17 -13.72
C GLN A 123 -25.10 7.65 -13.73
N PHE A 124 -24.63 8.45 -12.78
CA PHE A 124 -24.98 9.88 -12.69
C PHE A 124 -24.26 10.70 -13.76
N ASP A 125 -23.01 10.36 -14.03
CA ASP A 125 -22.16 11.04 -14.99
C ASP A 125 -22.08 10.30 -16.34
N GLU A 126 -22.76 9.15 -16.46
CA GLU A 126 -22.81 8.30 -17.66
C GLU A 126 -21.42 7.90 -18.16
N GLN A 127 -20.53 7.54 -17.25
CA GLN A 127 -19.13 7.22 -17.53
C GLN A 127 -18.61 6.07 -16.68
N THR A 128 -17.58 5.38 -17.18
CA THR A 128 -16.82 4.40 -16.41
C THR A 128 -15.55 5.05 -15.90
N GLU A 129 -15.35 4.94 -14.59
CA GLU A 129 -14.21 5.47 -13.86
C GLU A 129 -13.24 4.31 -13.57
N VAL A 130 -11.94 4.53 -13.75
CA VAL A 130 -10.88 3.53 -13.58
C VAL A 130 -9.73 4.10 -12.76
N HIS A 131 -9.34 3.37 -11.72
CA HIS A 131 -8.20 3.70 -10.87
C HIS A 131 -7.11 2.66 -11.02
N PHE A 132 -5.86 3.12 -11.02
CA PHE A 132 -4.67 2.28 -10.99
C PHE A 132 -3.89 2.63 -9.72
N ASP A 133 -3.78 1.65 -8.83
CA ASP A 133 -3.11 1.84 -7.56
C ASP A 133 -1.95 0.87 -7.36
N GLN A 134 -0.87 1.38 -6.75
CA GLN A 134 0.22 0.57 -6.24
C GLN A 134 -0.04 0.28 -4.76
N THR A 135 -0.43 -0.95 -4.46
CA THR A 135 -0.61 -1.40 -3.07
C THR A 135 0.67 -2.09 -2.60
N PRO A 136 1.35 -1.62 -1.54
CA PRO A 136 2.53 -2.31 -1.00
C PRO A 136 2.17 -3.71 -0.50
N ILE A 137 3.00 -4.70 -0.84
CA ILE A 137 2.89 -6.06 -0.27
C ILE A 137 3.63 -6.05 1.06
N TYR A 138 2.87 -5.99 2.15
CA TYR A 138 3.46 -6.12 3.47
C TYR A 138 3.81 -7.59 3.75
N GLN A 139 5.07 -7.83 4.10
CA GLN A 139 5.56 -9.15 4.51
C GLN A 139 5.39 -9.33 6.03
N SER A 140 5.37 -10.59 6.46
CA SER A 140 5.33 -10.92 7.88
C SER A 140 6.25 -12.11 8.17
N SER A 141 7.46 -11.80 8.60
CA SER A 141 8.46 -12.80 8.96
C SER A 141 8.18 -13.44 10.32
N THR A 142 8.41 -14.74 10.45
CA THR A 142 8.30 -15.42 11.76
C THR A 142 9.53 -15.10 12.61
N TRP A 143 9.33 -14.49 13.79
CA TRP A 143 10.39 -14.22 14.76
C TRP A 143 10.49 -15.29 15.84
N ILE A 144 9.37 -15.85 16.25
CA ILE A 144 9.28 -16.84 17.34
C ILE A 144 8.85 -18.18 16.74
N HIS A 145 9.79 -19.11 16.59
CA HIS A 145 9.52 -20.44 16.02
C HIS A 145 9.07 -21.42 17.09
N ASP A 146 9.84 -21.52 18.18
CA ASP A 146 9.57 -22.38 19.31
C ASP A 146 9.18 -21.53 20.51
N VAL A 147 7.99 -21.80 21.05
CA VAL A 147 7.43 -21.01 22.15
C VAL A 147 7.92 -21.59 23.49
N PRO A 148 8.56 -20.78 24.37
CA PRO A 148 9.10 -21.28 25.63
C PRO A 148 7.99 -21.62 26.64
N GLU A 149 8.31 -22.46 27.63
CA GLU A 149 7.39 -22.81 28.73
C GLU A 149 6.96 -21.60 29.59
N ARG A 150 7.73 -20.51 29.54
CA ARG A 150 7.44 -19.26 30.24
C ARG A 150 8.04 -18.07 29.52
N ILE A 151 7.40 -16.92 29.65
CA ILE A 151 7.92 -15.61 29.24
C ILE A 151 7.87 -14.61 30.40
N CYS A 152 8.71 -13.59 30.32
CA CYS A 152 8.74 -12.47 31.26
C CYS A 152 8.32 -11.18 30.57
N ILE A 153 7.37 -10.44 31.15
CA ILE A 153 6.97 -9.12 30.64
C ILE A 153 7.40 -8.02 31.61
N TYR A 154 8.27 -7.14 31.15
CA TYR A 154 8.78 -5.98 31.87
C TYR A 154 7.99 -4.74 31.46
N LYS A 155 7.53 -3.96 32.45
CA LYS A 155 6.73 -2.75 32.20
C LYS A 155 7.52 -1.59 31.59
N ASP A 156 8.83 -1.60 31.75
CA ASP A 156 9.78 -0.68 31.14
C ASP A 156 11.18 -1.31 31.16
N SER A 157 12.11 -0.75 30.38
CA SER A 157 13.49 -1.24 30.23
C SER A 157 14.35 -1.11 31.50
N THR A 158 13.83 -0.49 32.55
CA THR A 158 14.53 -0.29 33.84
C THR A 158 14.00 -1.19 34.96
N SER A 159 12.89 -1.89 34.71
CA SER A 159 12.20 -2.73 35.68
C SER A 159 13.03 -3.98 36.01
N GLN A 160 13.29 -4.21 37.30
CA GLN A 160 13.96 -5.43 37.77
C GLN A 160 12.99 -6.62 37.90
N ASP A 161 11.71 -6.33 38.16
CA ASP A 161 10.67 -7.33 38.32
C ASP A 161 9.86 -7.48 37.02
N CYS A 162 9.57 -8.73 36.65
CA CYS A 162 8.78 -9.07 35.47
C CYS A 162 7.43 -9.71 35.88
N THR A 163 6.42 -9.58 35.03
CA THR A 163 5.22 -10.43 35.10
C THR A 163 5.53 -11.75 34.37
N VAL A 164 5.59 -12.86 35.12
CA VAL A 164 5.83 -14.19 34.53
C VAL A 164 4.53 -14.79 34.01
N ILE A 165 4.52 -15.18 32.73
CA ILE A 165 3.43 -15.96 32.12
C ILE A 165 3.91 -17.40 31.90
N ARG A 166 3.10 -18.38 32.31
CA ARG A 166 3.35 -19.82 32.13
C ARG A 166 2.21 -20.55 31.40
N ASP A 167 1.18 -19.82 31.01
CA ASP A 167 0.04 -20.39 30.29
C ASP A 167 0.42 -20.53 28.82
N GLU A 168 0.58 -21.77 28.37
CA GLU A 168 1.02 -22.10 27.01
C GLU A 168 0.11 -21.49 25.94
N ASN A 169 -1.22 -21.51 26.11
CA ASN A 169 -2.15 -20.94 25.14
C ASN A 169 -1.95 -19.43 25.05
N LYS A 170 -1.74 -18.78 26.19
CA LYS A 170 -1.49 -17.35 26.28
C LYS A 170 -0.18 -16.96 25.60
N ILE A 171 0.89 -17.72 25.83
CA ILE A 171 2.20 -17.44 25.21
C ILE A 171 2.12 -17.66 23.70
N ASN A 172 1.49 -18.74 23.24
CA ASN A 172 1.28 -19.01 21.82
C ASN A 172 0.51 -17.88 21.12
N LYS A 173 -0.55 -17.35 21.74
CA LYS A 173 -1.28 -16.21 21.19
C LYS A 173 -0.44 -14.95 21.07
N ILE A 174 0.34 -14.63 22.11
CA ILE A 174 1.25 -13.46 22.06
C ILE A 174 2.28 -13.65 20.93
N ALA A 175 2.86 -14.84 20.80
CA ALA A 175 3.78 -15.15 19.72
C ALA A 175 3.13 -15.03 18.33
N ALA A 176 1.87 -15.47 18.19
CA ALA A 176 1.10 -15.33 16.96
C ALA A 176 0.90 -13.85 16.57
N PHE A 177 0.45 -12.99 17.49
CA PHE A 177 0.32 -11.55 17.23
C PHE A 177 1.63 -10.93 16.73
N ILE A 178 2.75 -11.26 17.36
CA ILE A 178 4.06 -10.76 16.97
C ILE A 178 4.48 -11.30 15.60
N ASN A 179 4.28 -12.59 15.35
CA ASN A 179 4.66 -13.23 14.10
C ASN A 179 3.77 -12.82 12.92
N GLU A 180 2.52 -12.44 13.16
CA GLU A 180 1.58 -11.96 12.15
C GLU A 180 1.74 -10.47 11.87
N ALA A 181 2.31 -9.69 12.80
CA ALA A 181 2.60 -8.29 12.62
C ALA A 181 3.54 -8.03 11.42
N LEU A 182 3.27 -6.95 10.69
CA LEU A 182 3.93 -6.63 9.43
C LEU A 182 5.39 -6.27 9.66
N ASP A 183 6.30 -6.81 8.85
CA ASP A 183 7.68 -6.34 8.82
C ASP A 183 7.71 -4.86 8.41
N TRP A 184 8.42 -4.04 9.19
CA TRP A 184 8.38 -2.59 9.07
C TRP A 184 9.79 -2.04 8.88
N GLU A 185 10.07 -1.59 7.66
CA GLU A 185 11.39 -1.09 7.25
C GLU A 185 11.63 0.38 7.63
N GLN A 186 10.58 1.12 8.00
CA GLN A 186 10.70 2.52 8.39
C GLN A 186 11.00 2.66 9.87
N GLU A 187 11.51 3.82 10.28
CA GLU A 187 11.71 4.10 11.70
C GLU A 187 10.37 4.06 12.47
N ALA A 188 10.38 3.41 13.62
CA ALA A 188 9.23 3.38 14.50
C ALA A 188 8.91 4.81 14.97
N THR A 189 7.67 5.25 14.77
CA THR A 189 7.24 6.54 15.31
C THR A 189 7.26 6.46 16.84
N PRO A 190 7.80 7.46 17.56
CA PRO A 190 7.84 7.47 19.01
C PRO A 190 6.47 7.19 19.64
N ARG A 191 6.48 6.50 20.79
CA ARG A 191 5.30 6.20 21.61
C ARG A 191 5.58 6.55 23.07
N ASP A 192 4.52 6.89 23.80
CA ASP A 192 4.63 7.27 25.22
C ASP A 192 4.92 6.09 26.16
N LYS A 193 4.58 4.86 25.73
CA LYS A 193 4.79 3.65 26.54
C LYS A 193 5.69 2.67 25.81
N GLU A 194 6.58 2.06 26.60
CA GLU A 194 7.47 0.98 26.19
C GLU A 194 7.31 -0.17 27.18
N SER A 195 7.31 -1.41 26.70
CA SER A 195 7.46 -2.62 27.52
C SER A 195 8.42 -3.59 26.83
N THR A 196 8.87 -4.64 27.53
CA THR A 196 9.73 -5.66 26.92
C THR A 196 9.22 -7.04 27.27
N ILE A 197 9.09 -7.92 26.27
CA ILE A 197 8.82 -9.34 26.46
C ILE A 197 10.10 -10.11 26.20
N ASP A 198 10.54 -10.83 27.21
CA ASP A 198 11.64 -11.79 27.14
C ASP A 198 11.06 -13.19 26.82
N PHE A 199 11.35 -13.67 25.60
CA PHE A 199 11.02 -15.02 25.11
C PHE A 199 12.17 -16.03 25.34
N GLY A 200 13.20 -15.67 26.12
CA GLY A 200 14.36 -16.47 26.45
C GLY A 200 15.46 -16.40 25.38
N GLU A 201 15.11 -16.61 24.12
CA GLU A 201 16.04 -16.49 22.99
C GLU A 201 16.03 -15.12 22.34
N ILE A 202 14.96 -14.35 22.53
CA ILE A 202 14.77 -13.03 21.92
C ILE A 202 14.05 -12.10 22.89
N ASP A 203 14.57 -10.89 23.00
CA ASP A 203 13.92 -9.78 23.68
C ASP A 203 13.17 -8.93 22.66
N ILE A 204 11.89 -8.66 22.93
CA ILE A 204 11.02 -7.89 22.05
C ILE A 204 10.51 -6.68 22.81
N LYS A 205 10.98 -5.51 22.40
CA LYS A 205 10.49 -4.22 22.88
C LYS A 205 9.16 -3.90 22.20
N ILE A 206 8.21 -3.39 22.96
CA ILE A 206 6.88 -3.03 22.51
C ILE A 206 6.68 -1.55 22.76
N PHE A 207 6.52 -0.77 21.70
CA PHE A 207 6.15 0.64 21.78
C PHE A 207 4.68 0.80 21.44
N TYR A 208 3.88 1.38 22.34
CA TYR A 208 2.43 1.35 22.19
C TYR A 208 1.72 2.56 22.83
N GLU A 209 0.53 2.85 22.29
CA GLU A 209 -0.50 3.69 22.88
C GLU A 209 -1.86 3.09 22.55
N LYS A 210 -2.89 3.34 23.36
CA LYS A 210 -4.18 2.60 23.29
C LYS A 210 -4.85 2.61 21.91
N GLU A 211 -4.69 3.69 21.17
CA GLU A 211 -5.38 3.91 19.88
C GLU A 211 -4.42 4.06 18.70
N LYS A 212 -3.12 3.82 18.91
CA LYS A 212 -2.10 3.91 17.85
C LYS A 212 -1.54 2.54 17.53
N GLU A 213 -0.90 2.42 16.38
CA GLU A 213 -0.20 1.18 16.02
C GLU A 213 0.89 0.85 17.05
N ILE A 214 1.11 -0.44 17.22
CA ILE A 214 2.08 -1.06 18.12
C ILE A 214 3.31 -1.41 17.30
N TYR A 215 4.49 -1.00 17.77
CA TYR A 215 5.76 -1.44 17.19
C TYR A 215 6.39 -2.52 18.06
N PHE A 216 6.83 -3.60 17.42
CA PHE A 216 7.68 -4.62 18.01
C PHE A 216 9.10 -4.42 17.50
N GLN A 217 10.08 -4.33 18.39
CA GLN A 217 11.48 -4.16 18.02
C GLN A 217 12.35 -5.22 18.68
N SER A 218 13.18 -5.87 17.87
CA SER A 218 14.18 -6.83 18.32
C SER A 218 15.45 -6.71 17.47
N GLU A 219 16.45 -7.53 17.76
CA GLU A 219 17.63 -7.70 16.90
C GLU A 219 17.30 -8.19 15.47
N LYS A 220 16.12 -8.79 15.25
CA LYS A 220 15.65 -9.24 13.94
C LYS A 220 15.07 -8.11 13.08
N GLY A 221 14.77 -6.95 13.67
CA GLY A 221 14.19 -5.80 12.97
C GLY A 221 13.03 -5.17 13.73
N THR A 222 12.15 -4.52 12.98
CA THR A 222 10.94 -3.87 13.51
C THR A 222 9.71 -4.47 12.84
N LYS A 223 8.63 -4.64 13.61
CA LYS A 223 7.31 -5.00 13.10
C LYS A 223 6.25 -4.00 13.55
N LEU A 224 5.17 -3.90 12.77
CA LEU A 224 4.03 -3.01 12.99
C LEU A 224 2.73 -3.81 13.08
N MET A 225 1.92 -3.51 14.09
CA MET A 225 0.59 -4.09 14.26
C MET A 225 -0.42 -3.01 14.60
N LYS A 226 -1.67 -3.16 14.12
CA LYS A 226 -2.78 -2.32 14.60
C LYS A 226 -2.99 -2.51 16.11
N PRO A 227 -3.57 -1.53 16.81
CA PRO A 227 -3.90 -1.69 18.22
C PRO A 227 -4.95 -2.80 18.40
N GLU A 228 -4.54 -3.94 18.96
CA GLU A 228 -5.41 -5.07 19.23
C GLU A 228 -5.73 -5.16 20.73
N PRO A 229 -7.00 -4.99 21.16
CA PRO A 229 -7.36 -5.06 22.58
C PRO A 229 -7.01 -6.39 23.24
N GLU A 230 -7.19 -7.52 22.53
CA GLU A 230 -6.82 -8.84 23.05
C GLU A 230 -5.32 -8.92 23.35
N PHE A 231 -4.47 -8.32 22.51
CA PHE A 231 -3.03 -8.31 22.73
C PHE A 231 -2.68 -7.62 24.06
N PHE A 232 -3.26 -6.45 24.34
CA PHE A 232 -3.06 -5.72 25.60
C PHE A 232 -3.53 -6.52 26.83
N GLU A 233 -4.67 -7.18 26.74
CA GLU A 233 -5.18 -8.06 27.80
C GLU A 233 -4.24 -9.25 28.06
N LEU A 234 -3.66 -9.83 26.99
CA LEU A 234 -2.70 -10.91 27.12
C LEU A 234 -1.43 -10.43 27.83
N ILE A 235 -0.89 -9.26 27.50
CA ILE A 235 0.34 -8.77 28.14
C ILE A 235 0.10 -8.07 29.48
N GLY A 236 -1.17 -7.88 29.88
CA GLY A 236 -1.56 -7.30 31.16
C GLY A 236 -1.33 -5.78 31.24
N LEU A 237 -1.50 -5.07 30.11
CA LEU A 237 -1.28 -3.63 29.96
C LEU A 237 -2.55 -2.86 29.61
#